data_AF-A0A5C7WMM4-F1
#
_entry.id   AF-A0A5C7WMM4-F1
#
_cell.length_a   1.000
_cell.length_b   1.000
_cell.length_c   1.000
_cell.angle_alpha   90.00
_cell.angle_beta   90.00
_cell.angle_gamma   90.00
#
_symmetry.space_group_name_H-M   'P 1'
#
loop_
_entity.id
_entity.type
_entity.pdbx_description
1 polymer ?
#
loop_
_entity_poly.entity_id
_entity_poly.type
_entity_poly.pdbx_seq_one_letter_code
_entity_poly.pdbx_strand_id
1 'polypeptide(L)'
;MPQTPEAERTAIAQAVGVLEDIVGTKIGTAADRAGTFNNSDYLHQQDCNDEAINTTTYMRLMQQAGLIRLHDILDTRTRKFFFTGWPHSAAVIREQASQAEYAVDSWFYDNGYPATIVPMAVWKDGYIPEDSPIVQRPQQKDSPTE
;
A
#
# COMPACT_ATOMS: atom_id res chain seq x y z
N MET A 1 5.42 -15.70 16.49
CA MET A 1 5.24 -14.22 16.44
C MET A 1 6.59 -13.55 16.23
N PRO A 2 6.68 -12.49 15.42
CA PRO A 2 7.93 -11.77 15.15
C PRO A 2 8.63 -11.31 16.42
N GLN A 3 9.96 -11.39 16.45
CA GLN A 3 10.78 -11.01 17.61
C GLN A 3 11.55 -9.69 17.39
N THR A 4 11.64 -9.21 16.15
CA THR A 4 12.30 -7.95 15.80
C THR A 4 11.36 -7.06 15.00
N PRO A 5 11.53 -5.72 15.04
CA PRO A 5 10.74 -4.82 14.23
C PRO A 5 10.82 -5.13 12.74
N GLU A 6 12.00 -5.50 12.23
CA GLU A 6 12.21 -5.88 10.83
C GLU A 6 11.35 -7.09 10.45
N ALA A 7 11.38 -8.13 11.28
CA ALA A 7 10.58 -9.33 11.06
C ALA A 7 9.07 -9.04 11.17
N GLU A 8 8.67 -8.12 12.04
CA GLU A 8 7.28 -7.69 12.14
C GLU A 8 6.83 -6.93 10.89
N ARG A 9 7.67 -6.04 10.34
CA ARG A 9 7.40 -5.38 9.05
C ARG A 9 7.23 -6.41 7.92
N THR A 10 8.13 -7.38 7.80
CA THR A 10 7.98 -8.46 6.79
C THR A 10 6.67 -9.23 6.97
N ALA A 11 6.29 -9.56 8.20
CA ALA A 11 5.04 -10.27 8.47
C ALA A 11 3.80 -9.41 8.17
N ILE A 12 3.83 -8.11 8.48
CA ILE A 12 2.77 -7.15 8.14
C ILE A 12 2.59 -7.10 6.62
N ALA A 13 3.67 -6.94 5.85
CA ALA A 13 3.63 -6.89 4.40
C ALA A 13 2.91 -8.12 3.80
N GLN A 14 3.28 -9.32 4.24
CA GLN A 14 2.68 -10.57 3.80
C GLN A 14 1.20 -10.68 4.23
N ALA A 15 0.89 -10.30 5.46
CA ALA A 15 -0.47 -10.40 5.99
C ALA A 15 -1.44 -9.45 5.28
N VAL A 16 -0.98 -8.25 4.88
CA VAL A 16 -1.79 -7.32 4.09
C VAL A 16 -2.19 -7.95 2.75
N GLY A 17 -1.25 -8.49 1.98
CA GLY A 17 -1.57 -9.17 0.72
C GLY A 17 -2.56 -10.34 0.90
N VAL A 18 -2.37 -11.17 1.93
CA VAL A 18 -3.31 -12.26 2.22
C VAL A 18 -4.71 -11.74 2.56
N LEU A 19 -4.82 -10.65 3.33
CA LEU A 19 -6.11 -10.07 3.69
C LEU A 19 -6.79 -9.41 2.49
N GLU A 20 -6.03 -8.77 1.61
CA GLU A 20 -6.52 -8.19 0.36
C GLU A 20 -7.11 -9.25 -0.57
N ASP A 21 -6.46 -10.41 -0.71
CA ASP A 21 -7.01 -11.53 -1.50
C ASP A 21 -8.30 -12.10 -0.89
N ILE A 22 -8.29 -12.34 0.43
CA ILE A 22 -9.46 -12.87 1.15
C ILE A 22 -10.64 -11.91 1.07
N VAL A 23 -10.41 -10.61 1.30
CA VAL A 23 -11.45 -9.59 1.29
C VAL A 23 -11.89 -9.30 -0.14
N GLY A 24 -10.94 -9.12 -1.05
CA GLY A 24 -11.20 -8.84 -2.46
C GLY A 24 -12.01 -9.94 -3.13
N THR A 25 -11.75 -11.21 -2.80
CA THR A 25 -12.57 -12.33 -3.28
C THR A 25 -14.02 -12.25 -2.79
N LYS A 26 -14.24 -11.73 -1.57
CA LYS A 26 -15.59 -11.62 -0.98
C LYS A 26 -16.39 -10.43 -1.53
N ILE A 27 -15.72 -9.34 -1.85
CA ILE A 27 -16.37 -8.08 -2.23
C ILE A 27 -16.25 -7.75 -3.72
N GLY A 28 -15.54 -8.58 -4.49
CA GLY A 28 -15.39 -8.45 -5.94
C GLY A 28 -14.22 -7.60 -6.40
N THR A 29 -13.29 -7.20 -5.51
CA THR A 29 -12.08 -6.41 -5.85
C THR A 29 -10.83 -7.27 -6.09
N ALA A 30 -10.93 -8.60 -6.13
CA ALA A 30 -9.78 -9.50 -6.35
C ALA A 30 -9.08 -9.31 -7.72
N ALA A 31 -9.72 -8.64 -8.68
CA ALA A 31 -9.14 -8.32 -9.97
C ALA A 31 -8.37 -6.99 -9.97
N ASP A 32 -8.24 -6.32 -8.81
CA ASP A 32 -7.52 -5.06 -8.67
C ASP A 32 -6.06 -5.19 -9.15
N ARG A 33 -5.65 -4.20 -9.95
CA ARG A 33 -4.32 -4.13 -10.56
C ARG A 33 -3.50 -3.04 -9.91
N ALA A 34 -2.18 -3.17 -9.94
CA ALA A 34 -1.29 -2.15 -9.41
C ALA A 34 -1.61 -0.77 -10.00
N GLY A 35 -1.48 0.28 -9.20
CA GLY A 35 -1.72 1.63 -9.68
C GLY A 35 -3.21 1.99 -9.81
N THR A 36 -3.51 3.29 -9.85
CA THR A 36 -4.87 3.80 -10.12
C THR A 36 -5.08 4.12 -11.60
N PHE A 37 -4.04 4.64 -12.28
CA PHE A 37 -4.15 5.12 -13.65
C PHE A 37 -4.06 3.98 -14.67
N ASN A 38 -4.82 4.11 -15.76
CA ASN A 38 -4.98 3.11 -16.84
C ASN A 38 -5.68 1.82 -16.43
N ASN A 39 -6.43 1.86 -15.32
CA ASN A 39 -7.24 0.73 -14.86
C ASN A 39 -8.76 1.01 -14.89
N SER A 40 -9.22 2.10 -15.52
CA SER A 40 -10.64 2.48 -15.57
C SER A 40 -11.55 1.43 -16.21
N ASP A 41 -10.97 0.58 -17.06
CA ASP A 41 -11.67 -0.49 -17.78
C ASP A 41 -11.80 -1.77 -16.92
N TYR A 42 -11.12 -1.85 -15.77
CA TYR A 42 -11.25 -2.96 -14.83
C TYR A 42 -12.35 -2.68 -13.82
N LEU A 43 -13.32 -3.59 -13.77
CA LEU A 43 -14.40 -3.54 -12.80
C LEU A 43 -13.83 -3.70 -11.38
N HIS A 44 -14.26 -2.85 -10.45
CA HIS A 44 -13.90 -2.92 -9.02
C HIS A 44 -12.43 -2.60 -8.66
N GLN A 45 -11.78 -1.78 -9.47
CA GLN A 45 -10.45 -1.23 -9.20
C GLN A 45 -10.45 -0.30 -7.97
N GLN A 46 -9.39 -0.37 -7.17
CA GLN A 46 -9.15 0.43 -5.99
C GLN A 46 -8.17 1.58 -6.30
N ASP A 47 -8.36 2.72 -5.63
CA ASP A 47 -7.41 3.83 -5.68
C ASP A 47 -6.44 3.84 -4.47
N CYS A 48 -5.46 4.75 -4.48
CA CYS A 48 -4.50 4.84 -3.37
C CYS A 48 -5.12 5.16 -2.01
N ASN A 49 -6.30 5.80 -1.96
CA ASN A 49 -6.98 6.09 -0.70
C ASN A 49 -7.71 4.85 -0.19
N ASP A 50 -8.38 4.10 -1.07
CA ASP A 50 -9.01 2.83 -0.74
C ASP A 50 -7.97 1.85 -0.16
N GLU A 51 -6.85 1.69 -0.86
CA GLU A 51 -5.72 0.86 -0.45
C GLU A 51 -5.16 1.26 0.92
N ALA A 52 -4.91 2.56 1.12
CA ALA A 52 -4.40 3.08 2.38
C ALA A 52 -5.38 2.87 3.55
N ILE A 53 -6.69 3.05 3.33
CA ILE A 53 -7.72 2.87 4.35
C ILE A 53 -7.90 1.39 4.69
N ASN A 54 -7.96 0.51 3.69
CA ASN A 54 -8.09 -0.93 3.88
C ASN A 54 -6.87 -1.50 4.63
N THR A 55 -5.67 -1.17 4.17
CA THR A 55 -4.43 -1.58 4.82
C THR A 55 -4.36 -1.09 6.27
N THR A 56 -4.74 0.17 6.54
CA THR A 56 -4.81 0.69 7.91
C THR A 56 -5.81 -0.09 8.77
N THR A 57 -6.95 -0.46 8.20
CA THR A 57 -8.00 -1.23 8.89
C THR A 57 -7.52 -2.64 9.23
N TYR A 58 -6.89 -3.34 8.28
CA TYR A 58 -6.28 -4.65 8.50
C TYR A 58 -5.26 -4.62 9.61
N MET A 59 -4.35 -3.64 9.60
CA MET A 59 -3.33 -3.52 10.63
C MET A 59 -3.93 -3.19 12.01
N ARG A 60 -4.97 -2.37 12.10
CA ARG A 60 -5.68 -2.13 13.37
C ARG A 60 -6.32 -3.39 13.92
N LEU A 61 -6.95 -4.21 13.07
CA LEU A 61 -7.50 -5.51 13.47
C LEU A 61 -6.40 -6.48 13.95
N MET A 62 -5.28 -6.53 13.23
CA MET A 62 -4.11 -7.34 13.63
C MET A 62 -3.50 -6.88 14.96
N GLN A 63 -3.41 -5.57 15.19
CA GLN A 63 -2.95 -5.00 16.45
C GLN A 63 -3.91 -5.34 17.59
N GLN A 64 -5.23 -5.21 17.38
CA GLN A 64 -6.24 -5.61 18.36
C GLN A 64 -6.18 -7.11 18.71
N ALA A 65 -5.83 -7.96 17.74
CA ALA A 65 -5.61 -9.39 17.93
C ALA A 65 -4.24 -9.74 18.56
N GLY A 66 -3.40 -8.75 18.86
CA GLY A 66 -2.07 -8.95 19.46
C GLY A 66 -1.00 -9.48 18.50
N LEU A 67 -1.24 -9.40 17.19
CA LEU A 67 -0.32 -9.88 16.15
C LEU A 67 0.76 -8.85 15.79
N ILE A 68 0.45 -7.56 15.94
CA ILE A 68 1.39 -6.43 15.82
C ILE A 68 1.65 -5.89 17.23
N ARG A 69 2.91 -5.89 17.66
CA ARG A 69 3.32 -5.55 19.03
C ARG A 69 4.47 -4.57 19.11
N LEU A 70 5.31 -4.48 18.07
CA LEU A 70 6.51 -3.64 18.05
C LEU A 70 6.27 -2.31 17.30
N HIS A 71 5.12 -2.17 16.63
CA HIS A 71 4.71 -0.97 15.92
C HIS A 71 3.36 -0.43 16.38
N ASP A 72 3.23 0.89 16.37
CA ASP A 72 1.97 1.61 16.47
C ASP A 72 1.39 1.83 15.06
N ILE A 73 0.07 1.72 14.91
CA ILE A 73 -0.63 2.05 13.67
C ILE A 73 -1.06 3.52 13.73
N LEU A 74 -0.59 4.33 12.78
CA LEU A 74 -0.89 5.75 12.71
C LEU A 74 -1.97 6.04 11.65
N ASP A 75 -2.42 7.29 11.60
CA ASP A 75 -3.23 7.76 10.48
C ASP A 75 -2.42 7.78 9.18
N THR A 76 -3.11 7.68 8.05
CA THR A 76 -2.49 7.68 6.72
C THR A 76 -1.67 8.94 6.48
N ARG A 77 -0.75 8.86 5.51
CA ARG A 77 0.03 10.01 5.05
C ARG A 77 -0.15 10.14 3.55
N THR A 78 -0.21 11.38 3.09
CA THR A 78 -0.32 11.71 1.67
C THR A 78 0.92 12.48 1.26
N ARG A 79 1.58 12.05 0.18
CA ARG A 79 2.63 12.82 -0.50
C ARG A 79 2.04 13.51 -1.73
N LYS A 80 2.45 14.76 -1.96
CA LYS A 80 2.15 15.49 -3.19
C LYS A 80 3.35 15.34 -4.12
N PHE A 81 3.16 14.90 -5.35
CA PHE A 81 4.24 14.92 -6.33
C PHE A 81 4.46 16.39 -6.75
N PHE A 82 5.52 17.02 -6.24
CA PHE A 82 5.68 18.48 -6.17
C PHE A 82 5.64 19.24 -7.52
N PHE A 83 5.65 18.56 -8.67
CA PHE A 83 5.67 19.21 -9.99
C PHE A 83 4.77 18.61 -11.10
N THR A 84 4.19 17.42 -10.93
CA THR A 84 3.40 16.76 -12.01
C THR A 84 2.26 15.84 -11.57
N GLY A 85 2.02 15.57 -10.27
CA GLY A 85 1.31 14.35 -9.88
C GLY A 85 0.16 14.51 -8.90
N TRP A 86 -0.78 13.57 -9.06
CA TRP A 86 -1.89 13.30 -8.16
C TRP A 86 -1.41 12.95 -6.75
N PRO A 87 -2.21 13.25 -5.70
CA PRO A 87 -1.89 12.86 -4.34
C PRO A 87 -1.79 11.33 -4.24
N HIS A 88 -0.75 10.83 -3.55
CA HIS A 88 -0.60 9.41 -3.24
C HIS A 88 -0.65 9.22 -1.73
N SER A 89 -1.53 8.34 -1.27
CA SER A 89 -1.74 8.05 0.15
C SER A 89 -1.25 6.65 0.50
N ALA A 90 -0.69 6.48 1.70
CA ALA A 90 -0.30 5.16 2.23
C ALA A 90 -0.68 5.02 3.71
N ALA A 91 -0.85 3.77 4.13
CA ALA A 91 -0.95 3.42 5.54
C ALA A 91 0.40 3.59 6.24
N VAL A 92 0.38 3.79 7.56
CA VAL A 92 1.61 4.13 8.31
C VAL A 92 1.72 3.33 9.59
N ILE A 93 2.93 2.81 9.80
CA ILE A 93 3.34 2.21 11.06
C ILE A 93 4.53 2.97 11.64
N ARG A 94 4.59 3.04 12.96
CA ARG A 94 5.71 3.63 13.70
C ARG A 94 6.31 2.60 14.63
N GLU A 95 7.60 2.35 14.50
CA GLU A 95 8.32 1.48 15.42
C GLU A 95 8.37 2.10 16.81
N GLN A 96 8.00 1.35 17.85
CA GLN A 96 7.89 1.89 19.21
C GLN A 96 9.26 2.28 19.80
N ALA A 97 10.31 1.49 19.55
CA ALA A 97 11.62 1.70 20.16
C ALA A 97 12.35 2.91 19.57
N SER A 98 12.43 2.99 18.24
CA SER A 98 13.16 4.04 17.54
C SER A 98 12.31 5.26 17.16
N GLN A 99 10.98 5.14 17.26
CA GLN A 99 10.02 6.13 16.73
C GLN A 99 10.12 6.32 15.21
N ALA A 100 10.80 5.42 14.50
CA ALA A 100 10.91 5.47 13.05
C ALA A 100 9.56 5.17 12.39
N GLU A 101 9.14 6.03 11.46
CA GLU A 101 7.93 5.83 10.65
C GLU A 101 8.25 5.10 9.33
N TYR A 102 7.35 4.20 8.95
CA TYR A 102 7.39 3.46 7.70
C TYR A 102 6.04 3.59 6.99
N ALA A 103 6.09 3.77 5.68
CA ALA A 103 4.91 3.64 4.84
C ALA A 103 4.64 2.16 4.59
N VAL A 104 3.37 1.75 4.64
CA VAL A 104 2.88 0.42 4.24
C VAL A 104 1.94 0.65 3.07
N ASP A 105 2.36 0.22 1.89
CA ASP A 105 1.76 0.63 0.62
C ASP A 105 1.51 -0.58 -0.29
N SER A 106 0.24 -1.00 -0.38
CA SER A 106 -0.24 -2.11 -1.20
C SER A 106 -0.44 -1.73 -2.67
N TRP A 107 -0.47 -0.43 -2.99
CA TRP A 107 -0.83 0.09 -4.31
C TRP A 107 0.15 -0.27 -5.44
N PHE A 108 1.39 -0.68 -5.09
CA PHE A 108 2.45 -0.89 -6.07
C PHE A 108 2.35 -2.19 -6.86
N TYR A 109 1.53 -3.14 -6.42
CA TYR A 109 1.38 -4.45 -7.05
C TYR A 109 -0.10 -4.80 -7.20
N ASP A 110 -0.40 -5.88 -7.92
CA ASP A 110 -1.78 -6.37 -8.07
C ASP A 110 -2.29 -6.94 -6.74
N ASN A 111 -3.61 -7.12 -6.62
CA ASN A 111 -4.24 -7.70 -5.45
C ASN A 111 -3.55 -9.00 -4.98
N GLY A 112 -3.40 -9.14 -3.66
CA GLY A 112 -2.83 -10.35 -3.06
C GLY A 112 -1.30 -10.34 -2.91
N TYR A 113 -0.61 -9.37 -3.52
CA TYR A 113 0.84 -9.22 -3.34
C TYR A 113 1.17 -8.61 -1.97
N PRO A 114 2.35 -8.92 -1.40
CA PRO A 114 2.79 -8.28 -0.17
C PRO A 114 2.88 -6.76 -0.32
N ALA A 115 2.40 -6.02 0.69
CA ALA A 115 2.53 -4.57 0.70
C ALA A 115 4.00 -4.14 0.77
N THR A 116 4.31 -3.02 0.13
CA THR A 116 5.66 -2.45 0.19
C THR A 116 5.84 -1.68 1.49
N ILE A 117 6.90 -1.99 2.24
CA ILE A 117 7.24 -1.27 3.47
C ILE A 117 8.62 -0.64 3.36
N VAL A 118 8.66 0.69 3.39
CA VAL A 118 9.90 1.48 3.29
C VAL A 118 9.90 2.62 4.31
N PRO A 119 11.08 3.13 4.71
CA PRO A 119 11.16 4.29 5.59
C PRO A 119 10.36 5.48 5.04
N MET A 120 9.65 6.19 5.91
CA MET A 120 8.75 7.28 5.51
C MET A 120 9.47 8.37 4.69
N ALA A 121 10.75 8.65 4.98
CA ALA A 121 11.54 9.60 4.20
C ALA A 121 11.76 9.14 2.75
N VAL A 122 12.09 7.85 2.55
CA VAL A 122 12.24 7.24 1.23
C VAL A 122 10.91 7.27 0.48
N TRP A 123 9.83 6.90 1.15
CA TRP A 123 8.49 7.00 0.55
C TRP A 123 8.14 8.45 0.18
N LYS A 124 8.39 9.45 1.02
CA LYS A 124 8.08 10.84 0.66
C LYS A 124 8.88 11.37 -0.53
N ASP A 125 10.05 10.81 -0.80
CA ASP A 125 10.92 11.18 -1.92
C ASP A 125 10.48 10.60 -3.29
N GLY A 126 9.27 10.04 -3.37
CA GLY A 126 8.72 9.55 -4.63
C GLY A 126 9.08 8.10 -4.95
N TYR A 127 9.45 7.29 -3.94
CA TYR A 127 9.71 5.87 -4.10
C TYR A 127 8.61 5.12 -4.87
N ILE A 128 9.05 4.30 -5.81
CA ILE A 128 8.30 3.29 -6.57
C ILE A 128 9.24 2.08 -6.69
N PRO A 129 8.80 0.83 -6.42
CA PRO A 129 9.62 -0.35 -6.65
C PRO A 129 9.98 -0.49 -8.14
N GLU A 130 11.24 -0.81 -8.43
CA GLU A 130 11.72 -0.95 -9.82
C GLU A 130 11.04 -2.12 -10.58
N ASP A 131 10.64 -3.15 -9.85
CA ASP A 131 9.95 -4.33 -10.37
C ASP A 131 8.41 -4.17 -10.37
N SER A 132 7.90 -3.01 -9.95
CA SER A 132 6.46 -2.76 -9.93
C SER A 132 5.86 -2.78 -11.35
N PRO A 133 4.68 -3.41 -11.55
CA PRO A 133 3.94 -3.34 -12.79
C PRO A 133 3.59 -1.91 -13.25
N ILE A 134 3.62 -0.93 -12.34
CA ILE A 134 3.36 0.49 -12.65
C ILE A 134 4.48 1.08 -13.50
N VAL A 135 5.74 0.68 -13.27
CA VAL A 135 6.89 1.15 -14.04
C VAL A 135 6.92 0.50 -15.43
N GLN A 136 6.44 -0.74 -15.51
CA GLN A 136 6.51 -1.56 -16.73
C GLN A 136 5.33 -1.37 -17.68
N ARG A 137 4.18 -0.86 -17.20
CA ARG A 137 3.02 -0.59 -18.05
C ARG A 137 3.28 0.64 -18.92
N PRO A 138 3.01 0.58 -20.25
CA PRO A 138 3.03 1.78 -21.07
C PRO A 138 2.05 2.78 -20.48
N GLN A 139 2.51 3.99 -20.12
CA GLN A 139 1.60 5.09 -19.88
C GLN A 139 0.83 5.31 -21.17
N GLN A 140 -0.49 5.11 -21.14
CA GLN A 140 -1.37 5.49 -22.25
C GLN A 140 -1.13 6.98 -22.49
N LYS A 141 -0.43 7.30 -23.59
CA LYS A 141 -0.36 8.67 -24.10
C LYS A 141 -1.80 9.14 -24.19
N ASP A 142 -2.08 10.29 -23.60
CA ASP A 142 -3.36 10.98 -23.74
C ASP A 142 -3.82 10.85 -25.20
N SER A 143 -4.96 10.20 -25.41
CA SER A 143 -5.59 10.18 -26.73
C SER A 143 -5.75 11.64 -27.17
N PRO A 144 -5.33 12.03 -28.39
CA PRO A 144 -5.60 13.37 -28.87
C PRO A 144 -7.12 13.56 -28.89
N THR A 145 -7.58 14.63 -28.26
CA THR A 145 -8.97 15.09 -28.32
C THR A 145 -9.38 15.22 -29.79
N GLU A 146 -10.41 14.47 -30.21
CA GLU A 146 -11.17 14.76 -31.44
C GLU A 146 -12.12 15.93 -31.23
#